data_AF-A0A4Y9RDQ3-F1
#
_entry.id   AF-A0A4Y9RDQ3-F1
#
_cell.length_a   1.000
_cell.length_b   1.000
_cell.length_c   1.000
_cell.angle_alpha   90.00
_cell.angle_beta   90.00
_cell.angle_gamma   90.00
#
_symmetry.space_group_name_H-M   'P 1'
#
loop_
_entity.id
_entity.type
_entity.pdbx_description
1 polymer ?
#
loop_
_entity_poly.entity_id
_entity_poly.type
_entity_poly.pdbx_seq_one_letter_code
_entity_poly.pdbx_strand_id
1 'polypeptide(L)'
;MLYYVIWAVAIAGAGLAWRLGGRPERQATALLAAGYASTLVLQPVSVDAVVAVDAAVAVGFVTLSMIHRRWWLLFASATSVLVVTSHLTVLADPEIYWRAYIAYQSIPTLLTALALAGSPAERWLAGEPTPRGWRPA
;
A
#
# COMPACT_ATOMS: atom_id res chain seq x y z
N MET A 1 -9.91 -3.01 -17.83
CA MET A 1 -10.89 -3.41 -16.79
C MET A 1 -10.23 -3.73 -15.45
N LEU A 2 -9.31 -4.69 -15.37
CA LEU A 2 -8.62 -5.08 -14.12
C LEU A 2 -7.95 -3.91 -13.38
N TYR A 3 -7.27 -3.02 -14.11
CA TYR A 3 -6.64 -1.81 -13.55
C TYR A 3 -7.62 -0.96 -12.73
N TYR A 4 -8.79 -0.64 -13.28
CA TYR A 4 -9.81 0.16 -12.59
C TYR A 4 -10.39 -0.55 -11.36
N VAL A 5 -10.49 -1.88 -11.40
CA VAL A 5 -10.94 -2.68 -10.25
C VAL A 5 -9.92 -2.59 -9.10
N ILE A 6 -8.63 -2.70 -9.40
CA ILE A 6 -7.55 -2.54 -8.41
C ILE A 6 -7.65 -1.17 -7.73
N TRP A 7 -7.80 -0.11 -8.52
CA TRP A 7 -7.94 1.24 -7.99
C TRP A 7 -9.21 1.45 -7.17
N ALA A 8 -10.35 0.93 -7.63
CA ALA A 8 -11.60 1.01 -6.88
C ALA A 8 -11.48 0.30 -5.52
N VAL A 9 -10.87 -0.90 -5.50
CA VAL A 9 -10.62 -1.65 -4.25
C VAL A 9 -9.65 -0.89 -3.34
N ALA A 10 -8.58 -0.30 -3.88
CA ALA A 10 -7.62 0.46 -3.09
C ALA A 10 -8.24 1.72 -2.47
N ILE A 11 -9.02 2.48 -3.24
CA ILE A 11 -9.70 3.69 -2.75
C ILE A 11 -10.76 3.32 -1.72
N ALA A 12 -11.59 2.30 -2.00
CA ALA A 12 -12.61 1.83 -1.06
C ALA A 12 -11.98 1.31 0.24
N GLY A 13 -10.92 0.51 0.13
CA GLY A 13 -10.15 -0.03 1.25
C GLY A 13 -9.50 1.05 2.09
N ALA A 14 -8.84 2.03 1.46
CA ALA A 14 -8.25 3.18 2.13
C ALA A 14 -9.32 4.03 2.84
N GLY A 15 -10.48 4.24 2.20
CA GLY A 15 -11.62 4.93 2.80
C GLY A 15 -12.20 4.18 4.00
N LEU A 16 -12.28 2.86 3.92
CA LEU A 16 -12.72 2.00 5.03
C LEU A 16 -11.73 2.05 6.20
N ALA A 17 -10.43 1.86 5.91
CA ALA A 17 -9.34 1.96 6.89
C ALA A 17 -9.29 3.33 7.56
N TRP A 18 -9.52 4.41 6.81
CA TRP A 18 -9.58 5.76 7.38
C TRP A 18 -10.77 5.94 8.32
N ARG A 19 -11.95 5.44 7.93
CA ARG A 19 -13.20 5.63 8.67
C ARG A 19 -13.30 4.74 9.91
N LEU A 20 -12.88 3.49 9.81
CA LEU A 20 -13.07 2.46 10.85
C LEU A 20 -11.77 2.12 11.61
N GLY A 21 -10.61 2.37 11.01
CA GLY A 21 -9.33 2.10 11.62
C GLY A 21 -8.92 3.09 12.72
N GLY A 22 -7.95 2.67 13.51
CA GLY A 22 -7.27 3.48 14.51
C GLY A 22 -6.13 4.30 13.91
N ARG A 23 -5.16 4.62 14.77
CA ARG A 23 -3.95 5.37 14.38
C ARG A 23 -3.11 4.67 13.30
N PRO A 24 -2.78 3.36 13.39
CA PRO A 24 -1.94 2.71 12.38
C PRO A 24 -2.55 2.76 10.98
N GLU A 25 -3.85 2.49 10.88
CA GLU A 25 -4.60 2.47 9.62
C GLU A 25 -4.63 3.86 8.97
N ARG A 26 -4.89 4.91 9.77
CA ARG A 26 -4.89 6.28 9.26
C ARG A 26 -3.51 6.73 8.80
N GLN A 27 -2.46 6.36 9.52
CA GLN A 27 -1.08 6.68 9.12
C GLN A 27 -0.70 5.95 7.82
N ALA A 28 -1.03 4.67 7.69
CA ALA A 28 -0.80 3.90 6.47
C ALA A 28 -1.61 4.44 5.28
N THR A 29 -2.87 4.80 5.49
CA THR A 29 -3.70 5.43 4.46
C THR A 29 -3.13 6.77 4.02
N ALA A 30 -2.69 7.63 4.96
CA ALA A 30 -2.07 8.91 4.62
C ALA A 30 -0.76 8.72 3.84
N LEU A 31 0.07 7.76 4.24
CA LEU A 31 1.30 7.40 3.56
C LEU A 31 1.05 6.96 2.12
N LEU A 32 0.11 6.03 1.91
CA LEU A 32 -0.26 5.57 0.56
C LEU A 32 -0.85 6.69 -0.29
N ALA A 33 -1.75 7.50 0.28
CA ALA A 33 -2.36 8.62 -0.45
C ALA A 33 -1.31 9.64 -0.88
N ALA A 34 -0.34 9.96 -0.01
CA ALA A 34 0.77 10.86 -0.32
C ALA A 34 1.70 10.27 -1.39
N GLY A 35 2.02 8.98 -1.29
CA GLY A 35 2.82 8.26 -2.30
C GLY A 35 2.16 8.32 -3.67
N TYR A 36 0.88 7.95 -3.75
CA TYR A 36 0.12 8.01 -5.00
C TYR A 36 0.01 9.43 -5.57
N ALA A 37 -0.30 10.42 -4.74
CA ALA A 37 -0.35 11.81 -5.19
C ALA A 37 1.01 12.28 -5.75
N SER A 38 2.11 11.89 -5.10
CA SER A 38 3.46 12.20 -5.57
C SER A 38 3.77 11.52 -6.89
N THR A 39 3.44 10.23 -7.04
CA THR A 39 3.62 9.49 -8.29
C THR A 39 2.82 10.09 -9.44
N LEU A 40 1.57 10.52 -9.22
CA LEU A 40 0.77 11.18 -10.26
C LEU A 40 1.42 12.46 -10.80
N VAL A 41 2.11 13.21 -9.93
CA VAL A 41 2.81 14.45 -10.30
C VAL A 41 4.16 14.15 -10.97
N LEU A 42 4.89 13.14 -10.49
CA LEU A 42 6.27 12.87 -10.89
C LEU A 42 6.40 11.90 -12.07
N GLN A 43 5.41 11.03 -12.29
CA GLN A 43 5.44 10.02 -13.36
C GLN A 43 5.70 10.59 -14.77
N PRO A 44 5.15 11.77 -15.16
CA PRO A 44 5.47 12.37 -16.46
C PRO A 44 6.90 12.93 -16.56
N VAL A 45 7.59 13.11 -15.43
CA VAL A 45 8.84 13.86 -15.33
C VAL A 45 10.04 12.93 -15.21
N SER A 46 9.99 11.94 -14.31
CA SER A 46 11.13 11.08 -14.01
C SER A 46 10.69 9.75 -13.42
N VAL A 47 11.18 8.65 -14.03
CA VAL A 47 11.01 7.30 -13.49
C VAL A 47 11.74 7.16 -12.17
N ASP A 48 12.97 7.66 -12.06
CA ASP A 48 13.78 7.61 -10.82
C ASP A 48 13.08 8.29 -9.64
N ALA A 49 12.38 9.39 -9.91
CA ALA A 49 11.59 10.09 -8.88
C ALA A 49 10.42 9.23 -8.37
N VAL A 50 9.76 8.46 -9.26
CA VAL A 50 8.71 7.51 -8.87
C VAL A 50 9.31 6.38 -8.02
N VAL A 51 10.46 5.82 -8.42
CA VAL A 51 11.15 4.79 -7.63
C VAL A 51 11.51 5.30 -6.24
N ALA A 52 11.97 6.54 -6.13
CA ALA A 52 12.29 7.17 -4.84
C ALA A 52 11.04 7.33 -3.96
N VAL A 53 9.90 7.70 -4.53
CA VAL A 53 8.62 7.76 -3.81
C VAL A 53 8.20 6.38 -3.31
N ASP A 54 8.25 5.36 -4.16
CA ASP A 54 7.87 3.99 -3.77
C ASP A 54 8.81 3.43 -2.69
N ALA A 55 10.11 3.76 -2.76
CA ALA A 55 11.08 3.43 -1.73
C ALA A 55 10.74 4.12 -0.40
N ALA A 56 10.35 5.40 -0.43
CA ALA A 56 9.92 6.12 0.76
C ALA A 56 8.63 5.52 1.36
N VAL A 57 7.67 5.12 0.53
CA VAL A 57 6.46 4.41 0.97
C VAL A 57 6.81 3.08 1.61
N ALA A 58 7.72 2.29 1.01
CA ALA A 58 8.17 1.02 1.58
C ALA A 58 8.84 1.21 2.94
N VAL A 59 9.74 2.19 3.08
CA VAL A 59 10.37 2.55 4.36
C VAL A 59 9.33 2.99 5.39
N GLY A 60 8.32 3.76 4.96
CA GLY A 60 7.20 4.16 5.81
C GLY A 60 6.41 2.97 6.34
N PHE A 61 6.11 1.98 5.50
CA PHE A 61 5.44 0.76 5.93
C PHE A 61 6.29 -0.10 6.88
N VAL A 62 7.58 -0.26 6.59
CA VAL A 62 8.52 -0.93 7.50
C VAL A 62 8.56 -0.23 8.85
N THR A 63 8.59 1.10 8.85
CA THR A 63 8.57 1.90 10.08
C THR A 63 7.27 1.70 10.86
N LEU A 64 6.13 1.76 10.19
CA LEU A 64 4.82 1.53 10.82
C LEU A 64 4.68 0.10 11.36
N SER A 65 5.21 -0.91 10.66
CA SER A 65 5.14 -2.31 11.10
C SER A 65 5.92 -2.53 12.39
N MET A 66 7.08 -1.86 12.55
CA MET A 66 7.87 -1.89 13.78
C MET A 66 7.18 -1.18 14.95
N ILE A 67 6.49 -0.05 14.69
CA ILE A 67 5.82 0.76 15.72
C ILE A 67 4.56 0.07 16.24
N HIS A 68 3.70 -0.40 15.34
CA HIS A 68 2.33 -0.83 15.69
C HIS A 68 2.15 -2.34 15.81
N ARG A 69 3.16 -3.14 15.44
CA ARG A 69 3.16 -4.61 15.58
C ARG A 69 1.90 -5.30 15.03
N ARG A 70 1.40 -4.83 13.89
CA ARG A 70 0.27 -5.45 13.17
C ARG A 70 0.76 -6.37 12.07
N TRP A 71 0.16 -7.56 11.95
CA TRP A 71 0.53 -8.50 10.90
C TRP A 71 0.26 -7.93 9.50
N TRP A 72 -0.82 -7.16 9.33
CA TRP A 72 -1.15 -6.56 8.03
C TRP A 72 -0.14 -5.49 7.62
N LEU A 73 0.49 -4.78 8.56
CA LEU A 73 1.57 -3.83 8.29
C LEU A 73 2.85 -4.55 7.88
N LEU A 74 3.17 -5.67 8.51
CA LEU A 74 4.29 -6.51 8.08
C LEU A 74 4.08 -6.99 6.64
N PHE A 75 2.88 -7.49 6.34
CA PHE A 75 2.52 -7.91 4.99
C PHE A 75 2.60 -6.75 3.98
N ALA A 76 2.01 -5.59 4.29
CA ALA A 76 2.07 -4.39 3.45
C ALA A 76 3.50 -3.89 3.23
N SER A 77 4.38 -4.03 4.23
CA SER A 77 5.80 -3.68 4.09
C SER A 77 6.54 -4.61 3.13
N ALA A 78 6.31 -5.92 3.23
CA ALA A 78 6.92 -6.90 2.34
C ALA A 78 6.47 -6.69 0.89
N THR A 79 5.18 -6.45 0.67
CA THR A 79 4.65 -6.18 -0.68
C THR A 79 5.16 -4.86 -1.24
N SER A 80 5.31 -3.82 -0.42
CA SER A 80 5.88 -2.54 -0.86
C SER A 80 7.35 -2.68 -1.28
N VAL A 81 8.14 -3.51 -0.58
CA VAL A 81 9.52 -3.82 -0.99
C VAL A 81 9.55 -4.56 -2.34
N LEU A 82 8.59 -5.45 -2.60
CA LEU A 82 8.48 -6.09 -3.91
C LEU A 82 8.15 -5.08 -5.03
N VAL A 83 7.30 -4.07 -4.76
CA VAL A 83 7.03 -2.98 -5.72
C VAL A 83 8.34 -2.24 -6.05
N VAL A 84 9.11 -1.83 -5.04
CA VAL A 84 10.40 -1.16 -5.27
C VAL A 84 11.36 -2.04 -6.07
N THR A 85 11.42 -3.33 -5.73
CA THR A 85 12.26 -4.30 -6.45
C THR A 85 11.86 -4.40 -7.92
N SER A 86 10.57 -4.33 -8.24
CA SER A 86 10.09 -4.33 -9.64
C SER A 86 10.63 -3.15 -10.45
N HIS A 87 10.73 -1.97 -9.84
CA HIS A 87 11.33 -0.81 -10.48
C HIS A 87 12.84 -0.99 -10.68
N LEU A 88 13.54 -1.49 -9.66
CA LEU A 88 14.98 -1.77 -9.76
C LEU A 88 15.30 -2.78 -10.86
N THR A 89 14.44 -3.79 -11.08
CA THR A 89 14.64 -4.74 -12.16
C THR A 89 14.56 -4.09 -13.55
N VAL A 90 13.64 -3.15 -13.77
CA VAL A 90 13.54 -2.41 -15.04
C VAL A 90 14.72 -1.45 -15.24
N LEU A 91 15.18 -0.84 -14.15
CA LEU A 91 16.37 0.02 -14.21
C LEU A 91 17.64 -0.77 -14.52
N ALA A 92 17.74 -2.01 -14.03
CA ALA A 92 18.87 -2.91 -14.28
C ALA A 92 18.82 -3.54 -15.67
N ASP A 93 17.63 -3.91 -16.14
CA ASP A 93 17.39 -4.51 -17.44
C ASP A 93 16.19 -3.85 -18.15
N PRO A 94 16.46 -2.82 -18.99
CA PRO A 94 15.42 -2.12 -19.75
C PRO A 94 14.72 -2.99 -20.80
N GLU A 95 15.30 -4.14 -21.17
CA GLU A 95 14.72 -5.05 -22.19
C GLU A 95 13.71 -6.03 -21.60
N ILE A 96 13.46 -5.97 -20.29
CA ILE A 96 12.49 -6.85 -19.64
C ILE A 96 11.11 -6.71 -20.27
N TYR A 97 10.45 -7.84 -20.51
CA TYR A 97 9.12 -7.85 -21.12
C TYR A 97 8.14 -6.99 -20.31
N TRP A 98 7.60 -5.93 -20.94
CA TRP A 98 6.69 -4.97 -20.32
C TRP A 98 5.50 -5.62 -19.59
N ARG A 99 4.99 -6.74 -20.11
CA ARG A 99 3.92 -7.52 -19.46
C ARG A 99 4.34 -8.15 -18.14
N ALA A 100 5.57 -8.67 -18.06
CA ALA A 100 6.11 -9.25 -16.84
C ALA A 100 6.30 -8.15 -15.78
N TYR A 101 6.82 -6.98 -16.18
CA TYR A 101 6.93 -5.82 -15.30
C TYR A 101 5.56 -5.38 -14.73
N ILE A 102 4.54 -5.21 -15.58
CA ILE A 102 3.20 -4.83 -15.12
C ILE A 102 2.67 -5.85 -14.11
N ALA A 103 2.81 -7.15 -14.36
CA ALA A 103 2.35 -8.18 -13.43
C ALA A 103 3.13 -8.13 -12.10
N TYR A 104 4.45 -7.99 -12.17
CA TYR A 104 5.35 -7.96 -11.03
C TYR A 104 5.12 -6.73 -10.14
N GLN A 105 4.71 -5.61 -10.72
CA GLN A 105 4.34 -4.39 -9.98
C GLN A 105 2.88 -4.42 -9.49
N SER A 106 1.93 -4.87 -10.32
CA SER A 106 0.49 -4.73 -10.04
C SER A 106 0.01 -5.66 -8.92
N ILE A 107 0.56 -6.88 -8.84
CA ILE A 107 0.14 -7.86 -7.83
C ILE A 107 0.53 -7.39 -6.42
N PRO A 108 1.78 -7.01 -6.12
CA PRO A 108 2.13 -6.50 -4.80
C PRO A 108 1.39 -5.20 -4.42
N THR A 109 1.13 -4.32 -5.38
CA THR A 109 0.32 -3.11 -5.16
C THR A 109 -1.10 -3.46 -4.74
N LEU A 110 -1.74 -4.41 -5.43
CA LEU A 110 -3.08 -4.89 -5.05
C LEU A 110 -3.06 -5.55 -3.66
N LEU A 111 -2.05 -6.37 -3.35
CA LEU A 111 -1.92 -7.01 -2.05
C LEU A 111 -1.76 -5.99 -0.91
N THR A 112 -1.00 -4.91 -1.13
CA THR A 112 -0.87 -3.79 -0.18
C THR A 112 -2.22 -3.14 0.08
N ALA A 113 -2.98 -2.86 -0.98
CA ALA A 113 -4.33 -2.29 -0.88
C ALA A 113 -5.31 -3.21 -0.14
N LEU A 114 -5.27 -4.52 -0.41
CA LEU A 114 -6.10 -5.51 0.27
C LEU A 114 -5.75 -5.65 1.75
N ALA A 115 -4.46 -5.61 2.09
CA ALA A 115 -4.01 -5.64 3.48
C ALA A 115 -4.53 -4.43 4.26
N LEU A 116 -4.46 -3.24 3.68
CA LEU A 116 -5.04 -2.04 4.26
C LEU A 116 -6.57 -2.15 4.38
N ALA A 117 -7.25 -2.67 3.35
CA ALA A 117 -8.70 -2.87 3.39
C ALA A 117 -9.14 -3.86 4.48
N GLY A 118 -8.34 -4.90 4.74
CA GLY A 118 -8.58 -5.89 5.79
C GLY A 118 -8.20 -5.43 7.20
N SER A 119 -7.45 -4.33 7.33
CA SER A 119 -6.99 -3.84 8.64
C SER A 119 -8.11 -3.54 9.66
N PRO A 120 -9.29 -3.01 9.29
CA PRO A 120 -10.36 -2.83 10.26
C PRO A 120 -10.91 -4.16 10.80
N ALA A 121 -10.92 -5.22 9.97
CA ALA A 121 -11.35 -6.54 10.40
C ALA A 121 -10.35 -7.17 11.38
N GLU A 122 -9.05 -7.03 11.15
CA GLU A 122 -8.01 -7.43 12.11
C GLU A 122 -8.18 -6.73 13.46
N ARG A 123 -8.37 -5.41 13.45
CA ARG A 123 -8.63 -4.61 14.65
C ARG A 123 -9.87 -5.10 15.41
N TRP A 124 -10.95 -5.40 14.68
CA TRP A 124 -12.19 -5.92 15.26
C TRP A 124 -12.01 -7.31 15.88
N LEU A 125 -11.30 -8.22 15.19
CA LEU A 125 -10.93 -9.54 15.72
C LEU A 125 -10.05 -9.44 16.97
N ALA A 126 -9.21 -8.41 17.06
CA ALA A 126 -8.41 -8.11 18.25
C ALA A 126 -9.22 -7.49 19.40
N GLY A 127 -10.53 -7.26 19.23
CA GLY A 127 -11.41 -6.66 20.25
C GLY A 127 -11.16 -5.17 20.49
N GLU A 128 -10.42 -4.51 19.60
CA GLU A 128 -10.06 -3.11 19.79
C GLU A 128 -11.19 -2.17 19.38
N PRO A 129 -11.47 -1.13 20.19
CA PRO A 129 -12.52 -0.18 19.86
C PRO A 129 -12.18 0.57 18.58
N THR A 130 -13.17 0.69 17.71
CA THR A 130 -13.10 1.62 16.57
C THR A 130 -13.59 3.00 16.99
N PRO A 131 -13.15 4.07 16.30
CA PRO A 131 -13.57 5.44 16.60
C PRO A 131 -15.10 5.67 16.56
N ARG A 132 -15.87 4.78 15.93
CA ARG A 132 -17.33 4.88 15.80
C ARG A 132 -18.12 3.87 16.65
N GLY A 133 -17.46 3.18 17.58
CA GLY A 133 -18.13 2.24 18.47
C GLY A 133 -18.55 0.92 17.82
N TRP A 134 -18.04 0.59 16.63
CA TRP A 134 -18.15 -0.77 16.07
C TRP A 134 -17.34 -1.72 16.97
N ARG A 135 -18.01 -2.72 17.56
CA ARG A 135 -17.46 -3.76 18.44
C ARG A 135 -17.86 -5.14 17.92
N PRO A 136 -17.05 -6.18 18.15
CA PRO A 136 -17.53 -7.56 18.04
C PRO A 136 -18.64 -7.79 19.06
N ALA A 137 -19.71 -8.45 18.62
CA ALA A 137 -20.83 -8.87 19.45
C ALA A 137 -20.38 -9.88 20.51
#